data_AF-A0A1G7SIP4-F1
#
_entry.id   AF-A0A1G7SIP4-F1
#
_cell.length_a   1.000
_cell.length_b   1.000
_cell.length_c   1.000
_cell.angle_alpha   90.00
_cell.angle_beta   90.00
_cell.angle_gamma   90.00
#
_symmetry.space_group_name_H-M   'P 1'
#
loop_
_entity.id
_entity.type
_entity.pdbx_description
1 polymer ?
#
loop_
_entity_poly.entity_id
_entity_poly.type
_entity_poly.pdbx_seq_one_letter_code
_entity_poly.pdbx_strand_id
1 'polypeptide(L)'
;MPSIRSLLVSLLVGLVHAGTLVAVALTLGYSIGPSEYTILGMGWRYGSLVVVAAVPVWLVVRYRIIAPLLALSVTTGYVLGMELTPPGPTFRDVAELERLAEPTGIIVVENGLYVVRYMLNASVWTVGFLFLGLVEYTVRTGWKRLPAAPSPNSSISIPTSRKQAVSIATGGGVVHAAVMLWFSLRLGLTVSGDFGWLMYLSSILGMWILAAVPLYLLVRHLVVAPATALTAFILLDVQAEFTASPSDPHALYFGAWFLYLAILLIVAGIEFGLRRLQVTSSSP
;
A
#
# COMPACT_ATOMS: atom_id res chain seq x y z
N MET A 1 13.82 23.69 1.52
CA MET A 1 14.28 22.64 0.58
C MET A 1 14.63 21.38 1.37
N PRO A 2 14.24 20.16 0.95
CA PRO A 2 14.81 18.96 1.53
C PRO A 2 16.33 19.06 1.41
N SER A 3 17.08 18.73 2.46
CA SER A 3 18.53 18.65 2.29
C SER A 3 18.77 17.53 1.28
N ILE A 4 19.53 17.83 0.21
CA ILE A 4 19.90 16.84 -0.82
C ILE A 4 20.41 15.55 -0.14
N ARG A 5 21.12 15.70 0.98
CA ARG A 5 21.54 14.63 1.88
C ARG A 5 20.40 13.71 2.34
N SER A 6 19.25 14.23 2.79
CA SER A 6 18.12 13.41 3.21
C SER A 6 17.54 12.58 2.06
N LEU A 7 17.44 13.17 0.86
CA LEU A 7 16.98 12.45 -0.32
C LEU A 7 17.97 11.34 -0.71
N LEU A 8 19.27 11.66 -0.77
CA LEU A 8 20.33 10.70 -1.09
C LEU A 8 20.39 9.54 -0.10
N VAL A 9 20.31 9.82 1.21
CA VAL A 9 20.29 8.77 2.24
C VAL A 9 19.07 7.87 2.07
N SER A 10 17.89 8.44 1.81
CA SER A 10 16.66 7.67 1.66
C SER A 10 16.70 6.78 0.41
N LEU A 11 17.23 7.30 -0.70
CA LEU A 11 17.44 6.53 -1.92
C LEU A 11 18.46 5.42 -1.73
N LEU A 12 19.57 5.69 -1.03
CA LEU A 12 20.59 4.68 -0.72
C LEU A 12 20.00 3.54 0.12
N VAL A 13 19.21 3.85 1.15
CA VAL A 13 18.51 2.83 1.94
C VAL A 13 17.53 2.04 1.08
N GLY A 14 16.79 2.71 0.20
CA GLY A 14 15.90 2.04 -0.76
C GLY A 14 16.64 1.08 -1.70
N LEU A 15 17.82 1.47 -2.19
CA LEU A 15 18.67 0.63 -3.03
C LEU A 15 19.22 -0.58 -2.26
N VAL A 16 19.68 -0.38 -1.02
CA VAL A 16 20.16 -1.47 -0.16
C VAL A 16 19.02 -2.45 0.17
N HIS A 17 17.84 -1.93 0.50
CA HIS A 17 16.64 -2.72 0.75
C HIS A 17 16.26 -3.57 -0.47
N ALA A 18 16.14 -2.95 -1.63
CA ALA A 18 15.81 -3.64 -2.87
C ALA A 18 16.86 -4.69 -3.24
N GLY A 19 18.14 -4.33 -3.18
CA GLY A 19 19.25 -5.23 -3.48
C GLY A 19 19.30 -6.43 -2.54
N THR A 20 19.01 -6.23 -1.24
CA THR A 20 18.97 -7.33 -0.26
C THR A 20 17.85 -8.32 -0.57
N LEU A 21 16.64 -7.83 -0.84
CA LEU A 21 15.50 -8.72 -1.17
C LEU A 21 15.71 -9.48 -2.47
N VAL A 22 16.25 -8.80 -3.50
CA VAL A 22 16.60 -9.45 -4.78
C VAL A 22 17.69 -10.50 -4.56
N ALA A 23 18.73 -10.19 -3.80
CA ALA A 23 19.81 -11.14 -3.51
C ALA A 23 19.31 -12.37 -2.75
N VAL A 24 18.46 -12.18 -1.72
CA VAL A 24 17.83 -13.28 -0.99
C VAL A 24 16.99 -14.14 -1.93
N ALA A 25 16.12 -13.52 -2.73
CA ALA A 25 15.25 -14.27 -3.63
C ALA A 25 16.03 -15.06 -4.69
N LEU A 26 17.07 -14.48 -5.30
CA LEU A 26 17.94 -15.18 -6.25
C LEU A 26 18.73 -16.32 -5.59
N THR A 27 19.22 -16.11 -4.36
CA THR A 27 19.95 -17.15 -3.61
C THR A 27 19.06 -18.34 -3.27
N LEU A 28 17.76 -18.09 -3.05
CA LEU A 28 16.77 -19.12 -2.83
C LEU A 28 16.27 -19.81 -4.11
N GLY A 29 16.74 -19.38 -5.29
CA GLY A 29 16.40 -20.01 -6.57
C GLY A 29 15.17 -19.45 -7.27
N TYR A 30 14.63 -18.30 -6.82
CA TYR A 30 13.51 -17.67 -7.51
C TYR A 30 13.90 -17.08 -8.86
N SER A 31 13.10 -17.36 -9.90
CA SER A 31 13.22 -16.73 -11.22
C SER A 31 12.63 -15.32 -11.21
N ILE A 32 13.39 -14.37 -10.66
CA ILE A 32 13.03 -12.96 -10.60
C ILE A 32 14.10 -12.05 -11.23
N GLY A 33 14.99 -12.62 -12.04
CA GLY A 33 16.07 -11.88 -12.68
C GLY A 33 15.56 -10.82 -13.65
N PRO A 34 16.39 -9.83 -14.03
CA PRO A 34 16.03 -8.82 -15.03
C PRO A 34 15.57 -9.40 -16.38
N SER A 35 16.09 -10.57 -16.78
CA SER A 35 15.72 -11.29 -18.01
C SER A 35 14.24 -11.69 -18.07
N GLU A 36 13.60 -11.81 -16.92
CA GLU A 36 12.21 -12.27 -16.80
C GLU A 36 11.20 -11.16 -17.15
N TYR A 37 11.66 -9.92 -17.37
CA TYR A 37 10.79 -8.76 -17.50
C TYR A 37 11.14 -7.88 -18.70
N THR A 38 10.09 -7.24 -19.25
CA THR A 38 10.27 -6.12 -20.18
C THR A 38 10.93 -4.94 -19.47
N ILE A 39 11.53 -4.01 -20.22
CA ILE A 39 12.16 -2.80 -19.65
C ILE A 39 11.18 -2.01 -18.77
N LEU A 40 9.94 -1.86 -19.21
CA LEU A 40 8.89 -1.20 -18.43
C LEU A 40 8.54 -2.00 -17.16
N GLY A 41 8.44 -3.34 -17.28
CA GLY A 41 8.21 -4.22 -16.15
C GLY A 41 9.34 -4.17 -15.10
N MET A 42 10.60 -4.14 -15.55
CA MET A 42 11.77 -3.94 -14.69
C MET A 42 11.70 -2.60 -13.96
N GLY A 43 11.46 -1.51 -14.70
CA GLY A 43 11.38 -0.17 -14.15
C GLY A 43 10.31 -0.06 -13.07
N TRP A 44 9.12 -0.64 -13.31
CA TRP A 44 8.05 -0.67 -12.33
C TRP A 44 8.41 -1.52 -11.10
N ARG A 45 8.89 -2.75 -11.29
CA ARG A 45 9.17 -3.68 -10.18
C ARG A 45 10.34 -3.22 -9.32
N TYR A 46 11.52 -3.03 -9.91
CA TYR A 46 12.70 -2.64 -9.16
C TYR A 46 12.60 -1.19 -8.68
N GLY A 47 12.01 -0.30 -9.47
CA GLY A 47 11.76 1.08 -9.06
C GLY A 47 10.82 1.16 -7.86
N SER A 48 9.68 0.45 -7.89
CA SER A 48 8.76 0.42 -6.75
C SER A 48 9.38 -0.21 -5.50
N LEU A 49 10.27 -1.20 -5.65
CA LEU A 49 11.00 -1.81 -4.53
C LEU A 49 12.01 -0.87 -3.88
N VAL A 50 12.61 0.04 -4.65
CA VAL A 50 13.44 1.12 -4.07
C VAL A 50 12.55 2.14 -3.37
N VAL A 51 11.45 2.55 -4.01
CA VAL A 51 10.53 3.57 -3.52
C VAL A 51 9.84 3.16 -2.22
N VAL A 52 9.42 1.89 -2.10
CA VAL A 52 8.68 1.38 -0.92
C VAL A 52 9.47 1.54 0.37
N ALA A 53 10.80 1.52 0.31
CA ALA A 53 11.68 1.78 1.45
C ALA A 53 12.17 3.24 1.50
N ALA A 54 12.50 3.84 0.36
CA ALA A 54 12.98 5.22 0.32
C ALA A 54 11.94 6.22 0.85
N VAL A 55 10.65 6.01 0.57
CA VAL A 55 9.57 6.91 1.02
C VAL A 55 9.44 6.93 2.55
N PRO A 56 9.26 5.80 3.26
CA PRO A 56 9.25 5.79 4.73
C PRO A 56 10.50 6.41 5.36
N VAL A 57 11.69 6.10 4.84
CA VAL A 57 12.96 6.64 5.35
C VAL A 57 13.00 8.16 5.18
N TRP A 58 12.59 8.65 4.00
CA TRP A 58 12.51 10.08 3.75
C TRP A 58 11.53 10.77 4.69
N LEU A 59 10.35 10.18 4.92
CA LEU A 59 9.35 10.70 5.84
C LEU A 59 9.88 10.80 7.28
N VAL A 60 10.65 9.81 7.74
CA VAL A 60 11.32 9.84 9.05
C VAL A 60 12.41 10.91 9.10
N VAL A 61 13.35 10.89 8.17
CA VAL A 61 14.51 11.79 8.20
C VAL A 61 14.08 13.24 8.05
N ARG A 62 13.06 13.50 7.22
CA ARG A 62 12.60 14.85 6.91
C ARG A 62 11.57 15.37 7.90
N TYR A 63 10.55 14.57 8.22
CA TYR A 63 9.38 15.03 8.98
C TYR A 63 9.23 14.35 10.35
N ARG A 64 10.13 13.40 10.67
CA ARG A 64 10.02 12.52 11.84
C ARG A 64 8.70 11.75 11.89
N ILE A 65 8.12 11.42 10.73
CA ILE A 65 6.93 10.59 10.61
C ILE A 65 7.38 9.13 10.66
N ILE A 66 7.04 8.38 11.70
CA ILE A 66 7.68 7.10 12.07
C ILE A 66 6.83 5.87 11.67
N ALA A 67 5.51 5.98 11.69
CA ALA A 67 4.60 4.85 11.45
C ALA A 67 4.86 4.11 10.13
N PRO A 68 5.12 4.78 8.98
CA PRO A 68 5.48 4.10 7.74
C PRO A 68 6.75 3.25 7.85
N LEU A 69 7.76 3.72 8.58
CA LEU A 69 9.01 2.98 8.74
C LEU A 69 8.82 1.76 9.65
N LEU A 70 8.00 1.87 10.69
CA LEU A 70 7.65 0.73 11.53
C LEU A 70 6.89 -0.32 10.74
N ALA A 71 5.88 0.10 9.95
CA ALA A 71 5.12 -0.81 9.10
C ALA A 71 6.03 -1.50 8.06
N LEU A 72 6.92 -0.74 7.39
CA LEU A 72 7.94 -1.31 6.51
C LEU A 72 8.80 -2.36 7.24
N SER A 73 9.34 -2.01 8.41
CA SER A 73 10.23 -2.89 9.17
C SER A 73 9.54 -4.18 9.59
N VAL A 74 8.29 -4.09 10.06
CA VAL A 74 7.48 -5.26 10.44
C VAL A 74 7.19 -6.14 9.21
N THR A 75 6.72 -5.55 8.11
CA THR A 75 6.39 -6.31 6.91
C THR A 75 7.63 -6.97 6.31
N THR A 76 8.75 -6.25 6.18
CA THR A 76 9.99 -6.81 5.65
C THR A 76 10.59 -7.87 6.58
N GLY A 77 10.56 -7.64 7.90
CA GLY A 77 11.00 -8.62 8.89
C GLY A 77 10.17 -9.89 8.84
N TYR A 78 8.84 -9.77 8.72
CA TYR A 78 7.93 -10.90 8.55
C TYR A 78 8.26 -11.68 7.27
N VAL A 79 8.38 -10.99 6.14
CA VAL A 79 8.67 -11.61 4.84
C VAL A 79 9.99 -12.37 4.84
N LEU A 80 11.06 -11.73 5.33
CA LEU A 80 12.37 -12.39 5.44
C LEU A 80 12.34 -13.53 6.46
N GLY A 81 11.62 -13.35 7.57
CA GLY A 81 11.44 -14.39 8.57
C GLY A 81 10.78 -15.64 7.99
N MET A 82 9.64 -15.47 7.29
CA MET A 82 8.93 -16.58 6.65
C MET A 82 9.76 -17.26 5.55
N GLU A 83 10.58 -16.50 4.83
CA GLU A 83 11.37 -17.03 3.72
C GLU A 83 12.66 -17.74 4.17
N LEU A 84 13.27 -17.28 5.26
CA LEU A 84 14.56 -17.77 5.75
C LEU A 84 14.45 -18.79 6.89
N THR A 85 13.25 -19.01 7.43
CA THR A 85 13.01 -20.02 8.46
C THR A 85 12.45 -21.31 7.85
N PRO A 86 12.88 -22.49 8.33
CA PRO A 86 12.35 -23.76 7.83
C PRO A 86 10.83 -23.92 8.10
N PRO A 87 10.08 -24.57 7.18
CA PRO A 87 10.53 -25.07 5.89
C PRO A 87 10.74 -23.93 4.87
N GLY A 88 11.91 -23.92 4.22
CA GLY A 88 12.20 -22.98 3.15
C GLY A 88 11.50 -23.35 1.84
N PRO A 89 11.71 -22.56 0.76
CA PRO A 89 11.04 -22.78 -0.52
C PRO A 89 11.38 -24.13 -1.16
N THR A 90 10.33 -24.92 -1.37
CA THR A 90 10.38 -26.16 -2.15
C THR A 90 9.88 -25.87 -3.56
N PHE A 91 10.72 -26.13 -4.55
CA PHE A 91 10.40 -26.00 -5.98
C PHE A 91 10.06 -27.38 -6.54
N ARG A 92 8.89 -27.52 -7.15
CA ARG A 92 8.42 -28.78 -7.75
C ARG A 92 7.85 -28.54 -9.13
N ASP A 93 8.09 -29.45 -10.06
CA ASP A 93 7.40 -29.43 -11.35
C ASP A 93 5.91 -29.79 -11.14
N VAL A 94 5.00 -29.16 -11.88
CA VAL A 94 3.58 -29.51 -11.87
C VAL A 94 3.38 -31.00 -12.18
N ALA A 95 4.22 -31.60 -13.02
CA ALA A 95 4.19 -33.04 -13.30
C ALA A 95 4.36 -33.89 -12.04
N GLU A 96 5.20 -33.47 -11.09
CA GLU A 96 5.39 -34.20 -9.83
C GLU A 96 4.16 -34.11 -8.93
N LEU A 97 3.48 -32.96 -8.93
CA LEU A 97 2.28 -32.72 -8.13
C LEU A 97 1.06 -33.45 -8.69
N GLU A 98 0.89 -33.38 -10.01
CA GLU A 98 -0.25 -33.97 -10.75
C GLU A 98 0.02 -35.41 -11.20
N ARG A 99 1.20 -35.96 -10.87
CA ARG A 99 1.66 -37.32 -11.23
C ARG A 99 1.62 -37.59 -12.75
N LEU A 100 2.06 -36.61 -13.53
CA LEU A 100 2.17 -36.72 -14.98
C LEU A 100 3.44 -37.49 -15.37
N ALA A 101 3.39 -38.19 -16.50
CA ALA A 101 4.50 -39.05 -16.96
C ALA A 101 5.71 -38.24 -17.46
N GLU A 102 5.49 -37.02 -17.94
CA GLU A 102 6.53 -36.16 -18.50
C GLU A 102 6.60 -34.82 -17.74
N PRO A 103 7.81 -34.26 -17.54
CA PRO A 103 7.98 -32.94 -16.96
C PRO A 103 7.24 -31.86 -17.76
N THR A 104 6.54 -30.98 -17.06
CA THR A 104 5.86 -29.84 -17.71
C THR A 104 6.79 -28.66 -17.94
N GLY A 105 7.89 -28.59 -17.19
CA GLY A 105 8.75 -27.41 -17.12
C GLY A 105 8.15 -26.24 -16.33
N ILE A 106 6.95 -26.42 -15.77
CA ILE A 106 6.26 -25.41 -14.95
C ILE A 106 6.60 -25.71 -13.48
N ILE A 107 7.34 -24.80 -12.87
CA ILE A 107 7.76 -24.93 -11.47
C ILE A 107 6.77 -24.20 -10.55
N VAL A 108 6.26 -24.92 -9.56
CA VAL A 108 5.44 -24.40 -8.46
C VAL A 108 6.28 -24.36 -7.19
N VAL A 109 5.97 -23.39 -6.32
CA VAL A 109 6.64 -23.22 -5.03
C VAL A 109 5.65 -23.51 -3.91
N GLU A 110 5.89 -24.59 -3.16
CA GLU A 110 4.95 -25.07 -2.12
C GLU A 110 5.05 -24.27 -0.81
N ASN A 111 6.27 -24.03 -0.31
CA ASN A 111 6.52 -23.41 1.01
C ASN A 111 7.33 -22.11 0.88
N GLY A 112 6.72 -21.02 0.38
CA GLY A 112 7.45 -19.76 0.25
C GLY A 112 6.68 -18.68 -0.51
N LEU A 113 7.40 -17.91 -1.33
CA LEU A 113 6.93 -16.78 -2.14
C LEU A 113 6.64 -15.51 -1.35
N TYR A 114 6.95 -15.43 -0.06
CA TYR A 114 6.73 -14.21 0.72
C TYR A 114 7.56 -13.07 0.17
N VAL A 115 8.85 -13.32 -0.09
CA VAL A 115 9.76 -12.31 -0.65
C VAL A 115 9.32 -11.89 -2.05
N VAL A 116 8.94 -12.86 -2.88
CA VAL A 116 8.49 -12.61 -4.25
C VAL A 116 7.20 -11.79 -4.24
N ARG A 117 6.18 -12.19 -3.48
CA ARG A 117 4.88 -11.48 -3.43
C ARG A 117 5.02 -10.08 -2.83
N TYR A 118 5.89 -9.91 -1.83
CA TYR A 118 6.22 -8.58 -1.30
C TYR A 118 6.83 -7.68 -2.39
N MET A 119 7.84 -8.20 -3.11
CA MET A 119 8.52 -7.47 -4.18
C MET A 119 7.58 -7.12 -5.33
N LEU A 120 6.74 -8.07 -5.75
CA LEU A 120 5.76 -7.86 -6.81
C LEU A 120 4.81 -6.72 -6.46
N ASN A 121 4.35 -6.68 -5.22
CA ASN A 121 3.31 -5.76 -4.79
C ASN A 121 3.86 -4.49 -4.08
N ALA A 122 5.14 -4.17 -4.26
CA ALA A 122 5.81 -3.04 -3.60
C ALA A 122 5.13 -1.68 -3.85
N SER A 123 4.51 -1.49 -5.02
CA SER A 123 3.70 -0.31 -5.34
C SER A 123 2.49 -0.15 -4.42
N VAL A 124 1.79 -1.24 -4.11
CA VAL A 124 0.61 -1.25 -3.22
C VAL A 124 1.03 -0.96 -1.78
N TRP A 125 2.11 -1.61 -1.31
CA TRP A 125 2.72 -1.31 -0.01
C TRP A 125 3.10 0.16 0.12
N THR A 126 3.69 0.75 -0.94
CA THR A 126 4.05 2.17 -0.97
C THR A 126 2.84 3.07 -0.76
N VAL A 127 1.71 2.77 -1.42
CA VAL A 127 0.46 3.53 -1.22
C VAL A 127 0.01 3.42 0.23
N GLY A 128 -0.03 2.21 0.80
CA GLY A 128 -0.39 2.01 2.22
C GLY A 128 0.51 2.82 3.17
N PHE A 129 1.83 2.82 2.94
CA PHE A 129 2.79 3.58 3.75
C PHE A 129 2.65 5.09 3.61
N LEU A 130 2.32 5.60 2.41
CA LEU A 130 2.02 7.02 2.20
C LEU A 130 0.77 7.46 2.96
N PHE A 131 -0.29 6.65 2.91
CA PHE A 131 -1.51 6.90 3.67
C PHE A 131 -1.26 6.90 5.18
N LEU A 132 -0.52 5.91 5.67
CA LEU A 132 -0.11 5.84 7.08
C LEU A 132 0.68 7.07 7.52
N GLY A 133 1.60 7.54 6.67
CA GLY A 133 2.39 8.74 6.93
C GLY A 133 1.54 10.01 6.96
N LEU A 134 0.56 10.13 6.06
CA LEU A 134 -0.36 11.27 6.04
C LEU A 134 -1.31 11.28 7.25
N VAL A 135 -1.78 10.11 7.68
CA VAL A 135 -2.56 9.94 8.91
C VAL A 135 -1.74 10.41 10.11
N GLU A 136 -0.51 9.90 10.29
CA GLU A 136 0.35 10.33 11.39
C GLU A 136 0.61 11.84 11.35
N TYR A 137 0.96 12.39 10.17
CA TYR A 137 1.22 13.82 10.01
C TYR A 137 0.01 14.67 10.42
N THR A 138 -1.18 14.26 10.00
CA THR A 138 -2.42 14.97 10.30
C THR A 138 -2.76 14.90 11.79
N VAL A 139 -2.62 13.71 12.40
CA VAL A 139 -2.86 13.50 13.83
C VAL A 139 -1.92 14.36 14.67
N ARG A 140 -0.62 14.38 14.34
CA ARG A 140 0.39 15.18 15.06
C ARG A 140 0.24 16.68 14.85
N THR A 141 -0.38 17.11 13.75
CA THR A 141 -0.65 18.53 13.49
C THR A 141 -1.95 18.98 14.15
N GLY A 142 -2.97 18.13 14.17
CA GLY A 142 -4.29 18.46 14.70
C GLY A 142 -4.45 18.27 16.21
N TRP A 143 -3.72 17.34 16.83
CA TRP A 143 -3.90 16.98 18.24
C TRP A 143 -2.81 17.56 19.12
N LYS A 144 -3.18 18.49 20.01
CA LYS A 144 -2.26 19.22 20.91
C LYS A 144 -1.43 18.33 21.87
N ARG A 145 -1.89 17.10 22.13
CA ARG A 145 -1.20 16.16 23.04
C ARG A 145 0.01 15.49 22.41
N LEU A 146 0.14 15.53 21.09
CA LEU A 146 1.25 14.91 20.38
C LEU A 146 2.28 15.96 19.97
N PRO A 147 3.58 15.61 19.99
CA PRO A 147 4.61 16.53 19.51
C PRO A 147 4.42 16.77 18.01
N ALA A 148 4.28 18.03 17.63
CA ALA A 148 4.12 18.44 16.24
C ALA A 148 5.30 17.97 15.36
N ALA A 149 5.06 17.83 14.06
CA ALA A 149 6.13 17.57 13.11
C ALA A 149 7.15 18.74 13.16
N PRO A 150 8.47 18.49 13.34
CA PRO A 150 9.44 19.56 13.59
C PRO A 150 9.61 20.55 12.44
N SER A 151 9.35 20.10 11.21
CA SER A 151 9.38 20.93 10.01
C SER A 151 8.06 20.75 9.25
N PRO A 152 6.99 21.44 9.65
CA PRO A 152 5.72 21.38 8.94
C PRO A 152 5.95 21.75 7.48
N ASN A 153 5.29 21.03 6.58
CA ASN A 153 5.36 21.37 5.17
C ASN A 153 4.62 22.68 4.94
N SER A 154 5.32 23.76 4.62
CA SER A 154 4.72 25.07 4.35
C SER A 154 3.73 25.04 3.18
N SER A 155 3.85 24.05 2.29
CA SER A 155 2.92 23.84 1.19
C SER A 155 1.62 23.16 1.63
N ILE A 156 1.52 22.60 2.84
CA ILE A 156 0.31 21.94 3.36
C ILE A 156 0.01 22.48 4.76
N SER A 157 -0.86 23.49 4.82
CA SER A 157 -1.51 23.88 6.07
C SER A 157 -2.66 22.92 6.35
N ILE A 158 -2.75 22.40 7.59
CA ILE A 158 -3.85 21.55 8.03
C ILE A 158 -4.54 22.25 9.22
N PRO A 159 -5.86 22.48 9.18
CA PRO A 159 -6.78 22.16 8.08
C PRO A 159 -6.49 22.99 6.82
N THR A 160 -6.59 22.35 5.67
CA THR A 160 -6.27 23.01 4.39
C THR A 160 -7.47 23.75 3.81
N SER A 161 -7.22 24.63 2.81
CA SER A 161 -8.29 25.31 2.06
C SER A 161 -9.11 24.31 1.25
N ARG A 162 -10.37 24.62 0.91
CA ARG A 162 -11.21 23.71 0.11
C ARG A 162 -10.56 23.34 -1.22
N LYS A 163 -10.00 24.31 -1.95
CA LYS A 163 -9.34 24.08 -3.24
C LYS A 163 -8.18 23.11 -3.10
N GLN A 164 -7.34 23.32 -2.10
CA GLN A 164 -6.19 22.46 -1.87
C GLN A 164 -6.59 21.07 -1.35
N ALA A 165 -7.62 20.97 -0.50
CA ALA A 165 -8.17 19.69 -0.06
C ALA A 165 -8.64 18.86 -1.24
N VAL A 166 -9.38 19.46 -2.18
CA VAL A 166 -9.82 18.80 -3.41
C VAL A 166 -8.62 18.34 -4.23
N SER A 167 -7.60 19.19 -4.42
CA SER A 167 -6.40 18.81 -5.17
C SER A 167 -5.66 17.63 -4.53
N ILE A 168 -5.45 17.63 -3.21
CA ILE A 168 -4.79 16.53 -2.48
C ILE A 168 -5.62 15.25 -2.58
N ALA A 169 -6.93 15.34 -2.33
CA ALA A 169 -7.86 14.22 -2.37
C ALA A 169 -7.93 13.59 -3.76
N THR A 170 -8.12 14.40 -4.80
CA THR A 170 -8.17 13.92 -6.18
C THR A 170 -6.85 13.31 -6.60
N GLY A 171 -5.71 13.96 -6.30
CA GLY A 171 -4.39 13.44 -6.64
C GLY A 171 -4.08 12.11 -5.95
N GLY A 172 -4.31 12.02 -4.64
CA GLY A 172 -4.13 10.78 -3.88
C GLY A 172 -5.10 9.68 -4.32
N GLY A 173 -6.34 10.05 -4.65
CA GLY A 173 -7.32 9.14 -5.23
C GLY A 173 -6.86 8.56 -6.56
N VAL A 174 -6.28 9.38 -7.45
CA VAL A 174 -5.79 8.92 -8.77
C VAL A 174 -4.64 7.95 -8.60
N VAL A 175 -3.69 8.27 -7.71
CA VAL A 175 -2.57 7.36 -7.40
C VAL A 175 -3.08 6.03 -6.86
N HIS A 176 -4.02 6.06 -5.91
CA HIS A 176 -4.64 4.84 -5.38
C HIS A 176 -5.34 4.04 -6.47
N ALA A 177 -6.20 4.67 -7.29
CA ALA A 177 -6.93 4.00 -8.36
C ALA A 177 -6.00 3.37 -9.40
N ALA A 178 -4.95 4.08 -9.82
CA ALA A 178 -3.98 3.57 -10.77
C ALA A 178 -3.22 2.34 -10.24
N VAL A 179 -2.79 2.39 -8.98
CA VAL A 179 -2.08 1.26 -8.34
C VAL A 179 -3.01 0.07 -8.12
N MET A 180 -4.26 0.30 -7.69
CA MET A 180 -5.23 -0.78 -7.49
C MET A 180 -5.68 -1.40 -8.80
N LEU A 181 -5.86 -0.61 -9.86
CA LEU A 181 -6.12 -1.15 -11.20
C LEU A 181 -4.96 -2.02 -11.69
N TRP A 182 -3.72 -1.52 -11.56
CA TRP A 182 -2.55 -2.32 -11.89
C TRP A 182 -2.50 -3.62 -11.07
N PHE A 183 -2.85 -3.57 -9.79
CA PHE A 183 -2.89 -4.73 -8.91
C PHE A 183 -3.93 -5.76 -9.37
N SER A 184 -5.14 -5.31 -9.72
CA SER A 184 -6.19 -6.16 -10.31
C SER A 184 -5.73 -6.82 -11.61
N LEU A 185 -5.11 -6.06 -12.51
CA LEU A 185 -4.61 -6.58 -13.79
C LEU A 185 -3.49 -7.61 -13.57
N ARG A 186 -2.60 -7.36 -12.61
CA ARG A 186 -1.53 -8.29 -12.22
C ARG A 186 -2.09 -9.59 -11.66
N LEU A 187 -3.20 -9.53 -10.92
CA LEU A 187 -3.88 -10.71 -10.39
C LEU A 187 -4.70 -11.46 -11.44
N GLY A 188 -4.77 -10.95 -12.67
CA GLY A 188 -5.58 -11.56 -13.72
C GLY A 188 -7.08 -11.47 -13.44
N LEU A 189 -7.50 -10.52 -12.61
CA LEU A 189 -8.92 -10.29 -12.36
C LEU A 189 -9.57 -9.88 -13.67
N THR A 190 -10.42 -10.75 -14.19
CA THR A 190 -11.18 -10.58 -15.42
C THR A 190 -12.66 -10.50 -15.10
N VAL A 191 -13.33 -9.47 -15.61
CA VAL A 191 -14.80 -9.40 -15.55
C VAL A 191 -15.36 -9.96 -16.85
N SER A 192 -15.99 -11.13 -16.77
CA SER A 192 -16.65 -11.78 -17.90
C SER A 192 -18.05 -11.22 -18.14
N GLY A 193 -18.48 -11.20 -19.42
CA GLY A 193 -19.82 -10.81 -19.85
C GLY A 193 -19.84 -9.53 -20.71
N ASP A 194 -20.94 -9.34 -21.44
CA ASP A 194 -21.10 -8.27 -22.46
C ASP A 194 -20.91 -6.84 -21.90
N PHE A 195 -21.05 -6.69 -20.59
CA PHE A 195 -20.90 -5.41 -19.86
C PHE A 195 -19.68 -5.38 -18.93
N GLY A 196 -18.71 -6.29 -19.07
CA GLY A 196 -17.53 -6.35 -18.20
C GLY A 196 -16.72 -5.04 -18.17
N TRP A 197 -16.68 -4.31 -19.28
CA TRP A 197 -16.00 -3.02 -19.37
C TRP A 197 -16.64 -1.93 -18.47
N LEU A 198 -17.96 -1.94 -18.28
CA LEU A 198 -18.65 -1.02 -17.37
C LEU A 198 -18.26 -1.27 -15.92
N MET A 199 -18.06 -2.54 -15.55
CA MET A 199 -17.61 -2.92 -14.21
C MET A 199 -16.19 -2.45 -13.95
N TYR A 200 -15.28 -2.51 -14.93
CA TYR A 200 -13.95 -1.92 -14.77
C TYR A 200 -13.99 -0.41 -14.61
N LEU A 201 -14.77 0.31 -15.43
CA LEU A 201 -14.92 1.75 -15.29
C LEU A 201 -15.52 2.14 -13.93
N SER A 202 -16.56 1.42 -13.50
CA SER A 202 -17.16 1.58 -12.18
C SER A 202 -16.16 1.33 -11.06
N SER A 203 -15.35 0.28 -11.16
CA SER A 203 -14.37 -0.09 -10.14
C SER A 203 -13.21 0.90 -10.09
N ILE A 204 -12.71 1.39 -11.23
CA ILE A 204 -11.68 2.44 -11.29
C ILE A 204 -12.19 3.72 -10.63
N LEU A 205 -13.41 4.15 -10.98
CA LEU A 205 -14.06 5.29 -10.37
C LEU A 205 -14.26 5.06 -8.86
N GLY A 206 -14.65 3.86 -8.49
CA GLY A 206 -14.80 3.40 -7.12
C GLY A 206 -13.51 3.53 -6.32
N MET A 207 -12.40 2.99 -6.83
CA MET A 207 -11.07 3.10 -6.21
C MET A 207 -10.61 4.55 -6.07
N TRP A 208 -10.94 5.40 -7.05
CA TRP A 208 -10.64 6.82 -6.96
C TRP A 208 -11.40 7.48 -5.82
N ILE A 209 -12.72 7.28 -5.74
CA ILE A 209 -13.60 7.83 -4.70
C ILE A 209 -13.22 7.28 -3.32
N LEU A 210 -12.96 5.99 -3.23
CA LEU A 210 -12.65 5.28 -1.99
C LEU A 210 -11.43 5.86 -1.28
N ALA A 211 -10.46 6.37 -2.04
CA ALA A 211 -9.32 7.11 -1.51
C ALA A 211 -9.58 8.62 -1.38
N ALA A 212 -10.18 9.25 -2.39
CA ALA A 212 -10.37 10.70 -2.41
C ALA A 212 -11.25 11.19 -1.23
N VAL A 213 -12.32 10.46 -0.90
CA VAL A 213 -13.26 10.88 0.16
C VAL A 213 -12.57 10.89 1.55
N PRO A 214 -11.94 9.79 2.03
CA PRO A 214 -11.21 9.81 3.29
C PRO A 214 -10.08 10.84 3.32
N LEU A 215 -9.35 11.02 2.21
CA LEU A 215 -8.29 12.02 2.12
C LEU A 215 -8.84 13.44 2.29
N TYR A 216 -9.93 13.76 1.60
CA TYR A 216 -10.58 15.06 1.73
C TYR A 216 -11.00 15.32 3.18
N LEU A 217 -11.66 14.35 3.81
CA LEU A 217 -12.09 14.44 5.21
C LEU A 217 -10.91 14.60 6.17
N LEU A 218 -9.81 13.88 5.93
CA LEU A 218 -8.58 13.97 6.72
C LEU A 218 -7.97 15.37 6.67
N VAL A 219 -7.67 15.88 5.47
CA VAL A 219 -6.91 17.13 5.33
C VAL A 219 -7.75 18.39 5.53
N ARG A 220 -9.06 18.33 5.23
CA ARG A 220 -9.97 19.48 5.36
C ARG A 220 -10.65 19.54 6.71
N HIS A 221 -11.03 18.40 7.26
CA HIS A 221 -11.88 18.31 8.44
C HIS A 221 -11.18 17.64 9.63
N LEU A 222 -9.91 17.25 9.49
CA LEU A 222 -9.15 16.53 10.51
C LEU A 222 -9.83 15.24 10.97
N VAL A 223 -10.68 14.63 10.14
CA VAL A 223 -11.39 13.37 10.45
C VAL A 223 -10.47 12.21 10.08
N VAL A 224 -9.94 11.51 11.08
CA VAL A 224 -8.78 10.63 10.96
C VAL A 224 -9.17 9.17 10.73
N ALA A 225 -10.26 8.72 11.32
CA ALA A 225 -10.65 7.32 11.36
C ALA A 225 -10.93 6.73 9.96
N PRO A 226 -11.59 7.42 9.01
CA PRO A 226 -11.81 6.89 7.67
C PRO A 226 -10.49 6.67 6.91
N ALA A 227 -9.54 7.60 7.01
CA ALA A 227 -8.24 7.44 6.35
C ALA A 227 -7.41 6.33 7.00
N THR A 228 -7.54 6.16 8.31
CA THR A 228 -6.89 5.07 9.06
C THR A 228 -7.48 3.70 8.65
N ALA A 229 -8.81 3.60 8.57
CA ALA A 229 -9.49 2.38 8.13
C ALA A 229 -9.16 2.04 6.67
N LEU A 230 -9.14 3.02 5.78
CA LEU A 230 -8.68 2.82 4.40
C LEU A 230 -7.23 2.32 4.34
N THR A 231 -6.34 2.90 5.15
CA THR A 231 -4.94 2.44 5.26
C THR A 231 -4.89 0.97 5.66
N ALA A 232 -5.68 0.57 6.66
CA ALA A 232 -5.78 -0.82 7.09
C ALA A 232 -6.30 -1.73 5.98
N PHE A 233 -7.35 -1.34 5.25
CA PHE A 233 -7.86 -2.11 4.12
C PHE A 233 -6.79 -2.32 3.05
N ILE A 234 -6.05 -1.27 2.66
CA ILE A 234 -4.97 -1.37 1.67
C ILE A 234 -3.89 -2.36 2.14
N LEU A 235 -3.47 -2.26 3.40
CA LEU A 235 -2.41 -3.13 3.95
C LEU A 235 -2.88 -4.58 4.09
N LEU A 236 -4.13 -4.81 4.51
CA LEU A 236 -4.73 -6.16 4.60
C LEU A 236 -4.93 -6.77 3.22
N ASP A 237 -5.36 -5.97 2.24
CA ASP A 237 -5.55 -6.40 0.84
C ASP A 237 -4.25 -6.94 0.25
N VAL A 238 -3.16 -6.17 0.35
CA VAL A 238 -1.85 -6.63 -0.15
C VAL A 238 -1.22 -7.71 0.73
N GLN A 239 -1.48 -7.73 2.04
CA GLN A 239 -1.01 -8.80 2.92
C GLN A 239 -1.66 -10.14 2.57
N ALA A 240 -2.94 -10.14 2.19
CA ALA A 240 -3.67 -11.35 1.86
C ALA A 240 -3.00 -12.16 0.75
N GLU A 241 -2.26 -11.50 -0.13
CA GLU A 241 -1.42 -12.16 -1.13
C GLU A 241 -0.40 -13.11 -0.51
N PHE A 242 0.07 -12.94 0.71
CA PHE A 242 1.01 -13.89 1.31
C PHE A 242 0.42 -15.28 1.55
N THR A 243 -0.91 -15.40 1.55
CA THR A 243 -1.61 -16.68 1.74
C THR A 243 -2.41 -17.04 0.50
N ALA A 244 -2.29 -18.28 0.02
CA ALA A 244 -3.22 -18.80 -0.97
C ALA A 244 -4.59 -18.99 -0.30
N SER A 245 -5.60 -18.20 -0.72
CA SER A 245 -6.97 -18.31 -0.25
C SER A 245 -7.92 -18.46 -1.43
N PRO A 246 -8.97 -19.30 -1.34
CA PRO A 246 -10.01 -19.36 -2.37
C PRO A 246 -10.82 -18.05 -2.46
N SER A 247 -10.83 -17.24 -1.40
CA SER A 247 -11.34 -15.88 -1.47
C SER A 247 -10.23 -14.95 -1.94
N ASP A 248 -10.48 -14.17 -2.98
CA ASP A 248 -9.61 -13.07 -3.40
C ASP A 248 -10.12 -11.76 -2.77
N PRO A 249 -9.46 -11.24 -1.70
CA PRO A 249 -9.91 -10.02 -1.04
C PRO A 249 -9.82 -8.80 -1.96
N HIS A 250 -8.89 -8.82 -2.91
CA HIS A 250 -8.73 -7.74 -3.87
C HIS A 250 -9.89 -7.70 -4.86
N ALA A 251 -10.39 -8.85 -5.30
CA ALA A 251 -11.61 -8.91 -6.12
C ALA A 251 -12.81 -8.26 -5.40
N LEU A 252 -12.97 -8.51 -4.10
CA LEU A 252 -14.02 -7.87 -3.29
C LEU A 252 -13.75 -6.38 -3.10
N TYR A 253 -12.51 -5.99 -2.79
CA TYR A 253 -12.11 -4.59 -2.62
C TYR A 253 -12.37 -3.79 -3.89
N PHE A 254 -11.95 -4.31 -5.04
CA PHE A 254 -12.08 -3.67 -6.34
C PHE A 254 -13.53 -3.66 -6.85
N GLY A 255 -14.19 -4.83 -6.87
CA GLY A 255 -15.52 -5.01 -7.46
C GLY A 255 -16.68 -4.54 -6.58
N ALA A 256 -16.54 -4.61 -5.24
CA ALA A 256 -17.55 -4.18 -4.28
C ALA A 256 -17.11 -2.96 -3.46
N TRP A 257 -16.35 -2.05 -4.10
CA TRP A 257 -15.79 -0.83 -3.50
C TRP A 257 -16.81 0.01 -2.70
N PHE A 258 -18.09 -0.01 -3.09
CA PHE A 258 -19.16 0.73 -2.42
C PHE A 258 -19.42 0.22 -0.99
N LEU A 259 -19.17 -1.06 -0.70
CA LEU A 259 -19.26 -1.61 0.66
C LEU A 259 -18.18 -1.01 1.55
N TYR A 260 -16.95 -0.97 1.05
CA TYR A 260 -15.84 -0.34 1.76
C TYR A 260 -16.10 1.15 1.95
N LEU A 261 -16.57 1.85 0.93
CA LEU A 261 -16.92 3.27 1.04
C LEU A 261 -18.01 3.51 2.09
N ALA A 262 -19.05 2.67 2.12
CA ALA A 262 -20.11 2.77 3.13
C ALA A 262 -19.55 2.62 4.54
N ILE A 263 -18.66 1.65 4.78
CA ILE A 263 -17.97 1.48 6.07
C ILE A 263 -17.18 2.75 6.43
N LEU A 264 -16.41 3.30 5.50
CA LEU A 264 -15.61 4.51 5.74
C LEU A 264 -16.50 5.73 6.06
N LEU A 265 -17.65 5.86 5.41
CA LEU A 265 -18.62 6.93 5.67
C LEU A 265 -19.30 6.78 7.04
N ILE A 266 -19.63 5.55 7.46
CA ILE A 266 -20.16 5.27 8.79
C ILE A 266 -19.12 5.67 9.85
N VAL A 267 -17.87 5.23 9.68
CA VAL A 267 -16.75 5.59 10.56
C VAL A 267 -16.56 7.11 10.63
N ALA A 268 -16.67 7.80 9.49
CA ALA A 268 -16.61 9.26 9.43
C ALA A 268 -17.75 9.92 10.21
N GLY A 269 -18.98 9.42 10.05
CA GLY A 269 -20.16 9.91 10.76
C GLY A 269 -20.04 9.75 12.27
N ILE A 270 -19.54 8.61 12.74
CA ILE A 270 -19.28 8.33 14.16
C ILE A 270 -18.25 9.33 14.70
N GLU A 271 -17.08 9.45 14.06
CA GLU A 271 -16.03 10.36 14.52
C GLU A 271 -16.52 11.81 14.55
N PHE A 272 -17.24 12.24 13.50
CA PHE A 272 -17.77 13.60 13.43
C PHE A 272 -18.82 13.87 14.51
N GLY A 273 -19.72 12.91 14.75
CA GLY A 273 -20.74 12.98 15.80
C GLY A 273 -20.11 13.10 17.19
N LEU A 274 -19.14 12.23 17.51
CA LEU A 274 -18.42 12.26 18.79
C LEU A 274 -17.70 13.59 19.02
N ARG A 275 -17.05 14.14 17.99
CA ARG A 275 -16.38 15.44 18.08
C ARG A 275 -17.35 16.58 18.38
N ARG A 276 -18.55 16.57 17.77
CA ARG A 276 -19.58 17.58 18.08
C ARG A 276 -20.06 17.49 19.53
N LEU A 277 -20.28 16.28 20.04
CA LEU A 277 -20.71 16.08 21.43
C LEU A 277 -19.65 16.55 22.45
N GLN A 278 -18.37 16.34 22.15
CA GLN A 278 -17.26 16.85 22.97
C GLN A 278 -17.22 18.38 23.01
N VAL A 279 -17.47 19.04 21.87
CA VAL A 279 -17.53 20.51 21.84
C VAL A 279 -18.68 21.03 22.69
N THR A 280 -19.88 20.45 22.57
CA THR A 280 -21.06 20.88 23.34
C THR A 280 -20.91 20.64 24.84
N SER A 281 -20.21 19.58 25.26
CA SER A 281 -19.94 19.30 26.69
C SER A 281 -18.80 20.13 27.30
N SER A 282 -18.03 20.84 26.47
CA SER A 282 -16.94 21.73 26.89
C SER A 282 -17.28 23.22 26.89
N SER A 283 -18.52 23.57 26.57
CA SER A 283 -19.05 24.94 26.66
C SER A 283 -19.72 25.14 28.03
N PRO A 284 -19.29 26.11 28.86
CA PRO A 284 -19.92 26.42 30.14
C PRO A 284 -21.33 27.02 29.99
#